data_AF-A0A7V9PZC9-F1
#
_entry.id   AF-A0A7V9PZC9-F1
#
_cell.length_a   1.000
_cell.length_b   1.000
_cell.length_c   1.000
_cell.angle_alpha   90.00
_cell.angle_beta   90.00
_cell.angle_gamma   90.00
#
_symmetry.space_group_name_H-M   'P 1'
#
loop_
_entity.id
_entity.type
_entity.pdbx_description
1 polymer ?
#
loop_
_entity_poly.entity_id
_entity_poly.type
_entity_poly.pdbx_seq_one_letter_code
_entity_poly.pdbx_strand_id
1 'polypeptide(L)'
;MESLKGQLLVAGPALDDPNFRRTVVLVGEHSDDGALGVILNRTSGATVSQAMPELTTLVEGTEAIYVGGPVQPSAIVVLAEFAEPDQAGALVLGDVGFLPAEVDPDELGELRRTRVFAGYAGWGPGQL
;
A
#
# COMPACT_ATOMS: atom_id res chain seq x y z
N MET A 1 6.44 21.90 6.24
CA MET A 1 5.39 21.50 5.30
C MET A 1 4.34 20.73 6.09
N GLU A 2 3.05 20.84 5.76
CA GLU A 2 2.04 19.96 6.37
C GLU A 2 2.09 18.61 5.65
N SER A 3 2.24 17.53 6.41
CA SER A 3 2.33 16.19 5.82
C SER A 3 0.98 15.73 5.30
N LEU A 4 0.99 15.06 4.14
CA LEU A 4 -0.20 14.45 3.52
C LEU A 4 -0.36 12.97 3.93
N LYS A 5 0.51 12.47 4.82
CA LYS A 5 0.43 11.10 5.33
C LYS A 5 -0.97 10.80 5.89
N GLY A 6 -1.52 9.65 5.52
CA GLY A 6 -2.89 9.25 5.88
C GLY A 6 -4.00 9.92 5.08
N GLN A 7 -3.67 10.86 4.18
CA GLN A 7 -4.67 11.47 3.28
C GLN A 7 -4.84 10.66 2.00
N LEU A 8 -5.99 10.90 1.34
CA LEU A 8 -6.31 10.33 0.05
C LEU A 8 -6.12 11.36 -1.06
N LEU A 9 -5.33 11.02 -2.07
CA LEU A 9 -5.24 11.77 -3.32
C LEU A 9 -6.26 11.21 -4.30
N VAL A 10 -7.20 12.04 -4.73
CA VAL A 10 -8.22 11.67 -5.71
C VAL A 10 -7.86 12.30 -7.05
N ALA A 11 -7.65 11.46 -8.06
CA ALA A 11 -7.31 11.92 -9.39
C ALA A 11 -8.44 12.78 -9.97
N GLY A 12 -8.10 14.01 -10.38
CA GLY A 12 -9.03 14.89 -11.08
C GLY A 12 -9.49 14.27 -12.41
N PRO A 13 -10.71 14.56 -12.90
CA PRO A 13 -11.24 13.97 -14.12
C PRO A 13 -10.41 14.24 -15.39
N ALA A 14 -9.63 15.33 -15.40
CA ALA A 14 -8.75 15.73 -16.50
C ALA A 14 -7.35 15.13 -16.43
N LEU A 15 -7.02 14.35 -15.38
CA LEU A 15 -5.73 13.69 -15.28
C LEU A 15 -5.68 12.48 -16.21
N ASP A 16 -4.96 12.63 -17.33
CA ASP A 16 -4.87 11.61 -18.38
C ASP A 16 -3.65 10.68 -18.26
N ASP A 17 -2.78 10.88 -17.26
CA ASP A 17 -1.68 9.95 -17.00
C ASP A 17 -2.23 8.52 -16.81
N PRO A 18 -1.87 7.54 -17.65
CA PRO A 18 -2.40 6.18 -17.56
C PRO A 18 -2.14 5.53 -16.20
N ASN A 19 -1.06 5.92 -15.51
CA ASN A 19 -0.73 5.42 -14.18
C ASN A 19 -1.70 5.92 -13.11
N PHE A 20 -2.25 7.12 -13.26
CA PHE A 20 -3.04 7.78 -12.20
C PHE A 20 -4.44 8.22 -12.61
N ARG A 21 -4.86 8.03 -13.86
CA ARG A 21 -6.22 8.34 -14.29
C ARG A 21 -7.23 7.55 -13.45
N ARG A 22 -8.21 8.26 -12.90
CA ARG A 22 -9.30 7.71 -12.05
C ARG A 22 -8.80 6.91 -10.83
N THR A 23 -7.64 7.24 -10.28
CA THR A 23 -7.15 6.58 -9.07
C THR A 23 -7.56 7.31 -7.79
N VAL A 24 -7.62 6.53 -6.71
CA VAL A 24 -7.59 7.02 -5.33
C VAL A 24 -6.32 6.46 -4.71
N VAL A 25 -5.41 7.32 -4.26
CA VAL A 25 -4.13 6.93 -3.66
C VAL A 25 -4.14 7.24 -2.18
N LEU A 26 -3.80 6.26 -1.35
CA LEU A 26 -3.48 6.49 0.06
C LEU A 26 -2.02 6.91 0.17
N VAL A 27 -1.75 8.07 0.76
CA VAL A 27 -0.38 8.50 1.08
C VAL A 27 0.07 7.81 2.35
N GLY A 28 1.08 6.96 2.22
CA GLY A 28 1.67 6.19 3.31
C GLY A 28 2.72 6.96 4.10
N GLU A 29 3.56 7.69 3.37
CA GLU A 29 4.63 8.52 3.91
C GLU A 29 4.71 9.83 3.13
N HIS A 30 5.02 10.91 3.84
CA HIS A 30 5.29 12.21 3.23
C HIS A 30 6.20 13.03 4.15
N SER A 31 7.43 13.25 3.68
CA SER A 31 8.48 14.05 4.30
C SER A 31 9.09 15.04 3.29
N ASP A 32 10.11 15.79 3.71
CA ASP A 32 10.82 16.72 2.82
C ASP A 32 11.59 15.97 1.69
N ASP A 33 11.85 14.67 1.84
CA ASP A 33 12.52 13.84 0.84
C ASP A 33 11.55 13.29 -0.23
N GLY A 34 10.25 13.50 -0.06
CA GLY A 34 9.22 13.06 -0.98
C GLY A 34 8.06 12.33 -0.30
N ALA A 35 7.29 11.60 -1.09
CA ALA A 35 6.13 10.87 -0.61
C ALA A 35 5.99 9.51 -1.28
N LEU A 36 5.36 8.58 -0.56
CA LEU A 36 5.05 7.23 -1.03
C LEU A 36 3.57 6.92 -0.75
N GLY A 37 2.94 6.14 -1.61
CA GLY A 37 1.56 5.75 -1.45
C GLY A 37 1.15 4.57 -2.31
N VAL A 38 -0.08 4.10 -2.15
CA VAL A 38 -0.65 2.98 -2.92
C VAL A 38 -2.01 3.32 -3.50
N ILE A 39 -2.22 2.98 -4.77
CA ILE A 39 -3.51 3.10 -5.45
C ILE A 39 -4.49 2.07 -4.87
N LEU A 40 -5.56 2.53 -4.23
CA LEU A 40 -6.52 1.69 -3.51
C LEU A 40 -7.53 0.99 -4.42
N ASN A 41 -7.81 1.55 -5.60
CA ASN A 41 -8.98 1.22 -6.41
C ASN A 41 -8.65 0.59 -7.77
N ARG A 42 -7.48 -0.03 -7.91
CA ARG A 42 -7.06 -0.71 -9.14
C ARG A 42 -6.68 -2.14 -8.86
N THR A 43 -7.55 -3.08 -9.21
CA THR A 43 -7.25 -4.52 -9.10
C THR A 43 -6.32 -4.95 -10.24
N SER A 44 -5.47 -5.95 -10.00
CA SER A 44 -4.67 -6.58 -11.05
C SER A 44 -5.46 -7.65 -11.83
N GLY A 45 -6.55 -8.15 -11.23
CA GLY A 45 -7.32 -9.29 -11.73
C GLY A 45 -6.82 -10.66 -11.25
N ALA A 46 -5.74 -10.70 -10.46
CA ALA A 46 -5.21 -11.92 -9.83
C ALA A 46 -5.43 -11.92 -8.32
N THR A 47 -5.45 -13.11 -7.73
CA THR A 47 -5.44 -13.31 -6.27
C THR A 47 -4.03 -13.65 -5.76
N VAL A 48 -3.83 -13.55 -4.44
CA VAL A 48 -2.55 -13.88 -3.79
C VAL A 48 -2.10 -15.31 -4.14
N SER A 49 -2.98 -16.31 -4.00
CA SER A 49 -2.63 -17.71 -4.30
C SER A 49 -2.22 -17.96 -5.76
N GLN A 50 -2.66 -17.12 -6.70
CA GLN A 50 -2.35 -17.27 -8.12
C GLN A 50 -1.01 -16.65 -8.51
N ALA A 51 -0.64 -15.53 -7.90
CA ALA A 51 0.53 -14.74 -8.33
C ALA A 51 1.64 -14.62 -7.28
N MET A 52 1.33 -14.83 -5.99
CA MET A 52 2.25 -14.67 -4.85
C MET A 52 1.95 -15.76 -3.78
N PRO A 53 2.04 -17.06 -4.12
CA PRO A 53 1.66 -18.15 -3.22
C PRO A 53 2.44 -18.15 -1.90
N GLU A 54 3.66 -17.62 -1.88
CA GLU A 54 4.48 -17.44 -0.68
C GLU A 54 3.86 -16.53 0.38
N LEU A 55 3.01 -15.57 0.00
CA LEU A 55 2.31 -14.69 0.94
C LEU A 55 1.10 -15.35 1.60
N THR A 56 0.71 -16.56 1.17
CA THR A 56 -0.47 -17.25 1.73
C THR A 56 -0.31 -17.66 3.20
N THR A 57 0.91 -17.57 3.73
CA THR A 57 1.20 -17.72 5.16
C THR A 57 0.82 -16.47 5.98
N LEU A 58 0.74 -15.30 5.34
CA LEU A 58 0.49 -14.00 5.97
C LEU A 58 -0.92 -13.46 5.69
N VAL A 59 -1.46 -13.74 4.51
CA VAL A 59 -2.76 -13.24 4.07
C VAL A 59 -3.58 -14.35 3.40
N GLU A 60 -4.89 -14.18 3.34
CA GLU A 60 -5.75 -15.14 2.66
C GLU A 60 -5.38 -15.28 1.18
N GLY A 61 -5.23 -16.52 0.70
CA GLY A 61 -4.89 -16.77 -0.71
C GLY A 61 -5.95 -16.30 -1.72
N THR A 62 -7.18 -16.04 -1.26
CA THR A 62 -8.27 -15.47 -2.06
C THR A 62 -8.25 -13.94 -2.11
N GLU A 63 -7.42 -13.27 -1.32
CA GLU A 63 -7.28 -11.82 -1.33
C GLU A 63 -6.87 -11.34 -2.72
N ALA A 64 -7.46 -10.23 -3.17
CA ALA A 64 -7.17 -9.67 -4.48
C ALA A 64 -5.86 -8.90 -4.43
N ILE A 65 -5.08 -8.99 -5.50
CA ILE A 65 -3.90 -8.15 -5.67
C ILE A 65 -4.31 -6.85 -6.35
N TYR A 66 -3.83 -5.74 -5.81
CA TYR A 66 -4.03 -4.40 -6.36
C TYR A 66 -2.75 -3.91 -7.03
N VAL A 67 -2.88 -3.08 -8.05
CA VAL A 67 -1.74 -2.37 -8.64
C VAL A 67 -1.52 -1.11 -7.82
N GLY A 68 -0.51 -1.09 -6.96
CA GLY A 68 -0.26 0.01 -6.02
C GLY A 68 0.37 1.24 -6.67
N GLY A 69 1.05 1.07 -7.80
CA GLY A 69 1.57 2.18 -8.60
C GLY A 69 2.68 1.72 -9.57
N PRO A 70 3.28 2.66 -10.32
CA PRO A 70 4.25 2.34 -11.36
C PRO A 70 5.66 2.05 -10.82
N VAL A 71 5.95 2.39 -9.57
CA VAL A 71 7.28 2.24 -8.97
C VAL A 71 7.44 0.84 -8.42
N GLN A 72 8.58 0.21 -8.76
CA GLN A 72 8.93 -1.17 -8.40
C GLN A 72 7.75 -2.15 -8.52
N PRO A 73 7.23 -2.45 -9.74
CA PRO A 73 6.02 -3.27 -9.91
C PRO A 73 6.08 -4.68 -9.31
N SER A 74 7.29 -5.21 -9.09
CA SER A 74 7.53 -6.50 -8.45
C SER A 74 7.62 -6.44 -6.92
N ALA A 75 7.67 -5.24 -6.33
CA ALA A 75 7.64 -5.08 -4.89
C ALA A 75 6.25 -5.42 -4.36
N ILE A 76 6.21 -6.15 -3.25
CA ILE A 76 4.99 -6.49 -2.54
C ILE A 76 4.83 -5.49 -1.42
N VAL A 77 3.69 -4.83 -1.38
CA VAL A 77 3.31 -3.94 -0.28
C VAL A 77 2.03 -4.47 0.32
N VAL A 78 2.03 -4.70 1.64
CA VAL A 78 0.85 -5.16 2.37
C VAL A 78 0.41 -4.06 3.32
N LEU A 79 -0.81 -3.55 3.12
CA LEU A 79 -1.47 -2.64 4.06
C LEU A 79 -2.35 -3.48 4.98
N ALA A 80 -2.28 -3.23 6.28
CA ALA A 80 -3.08 -3.95 7.26
C ALA A 80 -3.67 -3.03 8.32
N GLU A 81 -4.75 -3.50 8.93
CA GLU A 81 -5.32 -2.98 10.18
C GLU A 81 -4.79 -3.86 11.31
N PHE A 82 -3.87 -3.32 12.12
CA PHE A 82 -3.14 -4.05 13.15
C PHE A 82 -3.92 -4.09 14.45
N ALA A 83 -3.93 -5.23 15.15
CA ALA A 83 -4.43 -5.28 16.51
C ALA A 83 -3.56 -4.45 17.46
N GLU A 84 -2.24 -4.51 17.24
CA GLU A 84 -1.18 -3.81 17.97
C GLU A 84 -0.42 -2.89 16.98
N PRO A 85 -0.72 -1.58 16.94
CA PRO A 85 -0.20 -0.65 15.93
C PRO A 85 1.33 -0.53 15.86
N ASP A 86 2.04 -0.82 16.96
CA ASP A 86 3.49 -0.78 17.06
C ASP A 86 4.21 -1.88 16.29
N GLN A 87 3.48 -2.93 15.86
CA GLN A 87 4.02 -3.97 14.97
C GLN A 87 4.08 -3.55 13.50
N ALA A 88 3.46 -2.42 13.14
CA ALA A 88 3.52 -1.92 11.77
C ALA A 88 4.93 -1.39 11.45
N GLY A 89 5.47 -1.75 10.29
CA GLY A 89 6.74 -1.18 9.81
C GLY A 89 6.61 0.32 9.55
N ALA A 90 5.43 0.74 9.10
CA ALA A 90 5.07 2.15 8.98
C ALA A 90 3.57 2.35 9.23
N LEU A 91 3.19 2.92 10.37
CA LEU A 91 1.80 3.35 10.61
C LEU A 91 1.42 4.49 9.68
N VAL A 92 0.22 4.45 9.12
CA VAL A 92 -0.33 5.47 8.22
C VAL A 92 -1.35 6.34 8.95
N LEU A 93 -2.35 5.71 9.59
CA LEU A 93 -3.42 6.38 10.32
C LEU A 93 -4.05 5.43 11.36
N GLY A 94 -4.10 5.84 12.62
CA GLY A 94 -4.68 5.01 13.68
C GLY A 94 -3.94 3.69 13.82
N ASP A 95 -4.64 2.59 13.56
CA ASP A 95 -4.14 1.21 13.55
C ASP A 95 -3.87 0.67 12.14
N VAL A 96 -4.00 1.50 11.10
CA VAL A 96 -3.71 1.13 9.72
C VAL A 96 -2.27 1.48 9.38
N GLY A 97 -1.53 0.50 8.85
CA GLY A 97 -0.12 0.64 8.50
C GLY A 97 0.34 -0.34 7.44
N PHE A 98 1.61 -0.23 7.03
CA PHE A 98 2.26 -1.23 6.18
C PHE A 98 3.00 -2.25 7.02
N LEU A 99 3.02 -3.50 6.54
CA LEU A 99 3.89 -4.52 7.12
C LEU A 99 5.36 -4.10 6.97
N PRO A 100 6.23 -4.47 7.93
CA PRO A 100 7.68 -4.39 7.74
C PRO A 100 8.11 -5.15 6.47
N ALA A 101 9.18 -4.68 5.83
CA ALA A 101 9.71 -5.32 4.61
C ALA A 101 10.17 -6.77 4.84
N GLU A 102 10.68 -7.04 6.05
CA GLU A 102 11.01 -8.37 6.54
C GLU A 102 10.22 -8.58 7.83
N VAL A 103 9.32 -9.57 7.83
CA VAL A 103 8.54 -9.95 9.00
C VAL A 103 8.53 -11.46 9.11
N ASP A 104 8.82 -11.96 10.32
CA ASP A 104 8.58 -13.36 10.63
C ASP A 104 7.07 -13.55 10.85
N PRO A 105 6.39 -14.41 10.08
CA PRO A 105 4.98 -14.71 10.30
C PRO A 105 4.65 -15.14 11.74
N ASP A 106 5.60 -15.75 12.45
CA ASP A 106 5.42 -16.21 13.82
C ASP A 106 5.52 -15.05 14.85
N GLU A 107 6.14 -13.92 14.48
CA GLU A 107 6.26 -12.71 15.31
C GLU A 107 5.19 -11.65 14.97
N LEU A 108 4.48 -11.83 13.86
CA LEU A 108 3.39 -10.95 13.43
C LEU A 108 2.16 -11.20 14.33
N GLY A 109 1.69 -10.16 15.00
CA GLY A 109 0.47 -10.24 15.80
C GLY A 109 -0.79 -10.27 14.94
N GLU A 110 -1.94 -10.20 15.60
CA GLU A 110 -3.23 -10.30 14.91
C GLU A 110 -3.45 -9.12 13.94
N LEU A 111 -3.79 -9.45 12.69
CA LEU A 111 -4.22 -8.50 11.67
C LEU A 111 -5.74 -8.63 11.46
N ARG A 112 -6.48 -7.53 11.61
CA ARG A 112 -7.94 -7.51 11.45
C ARG A 112 -8.36 -7.56 9.99
N ARG A 113 -7.60 -6.87 9.13
CA ARG A 113 -7.83 -6.76 7.68
C ARG A 113 -6.51 -6.54 6.98
N THR A 114 -6.40 -7.02 5.75
CA THR A 114 -5.22 -6.83 4.91
C THR A 114 -5.61 -6.47 3.49
N ARG A 115 -4.67 -5.87 2.76
CA ARG A 115 -4.74 -5.68 1.32
C ARG A 115 -3.35 -5.74 0.72
N VAL A 116 -3.21 -6.48 -0.37
CA VAL A 116 -1.92 -6.70 -1.05
C VAL A 116 -1.82 -5.86 -2.31
N PHE A 117 -0.67 -5.23 -2.50
CA PHE A 117 -0.36 -4.41 -3.66
C PHE A 117 0.93 -4.88 -4.33
N ALA A 118 0.92 -4.85 -5.66
CA ALA A 118 2.10 -4.94 -6.50
C ALA A 118 2.56 -3.52 -6.89
N GLY A 119 3.77 -3.14 -6.48
CA GLY A 119 4.33 -1.81 -6.64
C GLY A 119 3.65 -0.73 -5.79
N TYR A 120 4.16 0.48 -5.92
CA TYR A 120 3.68 1.67 -5.20
C TYR A 120 3.79 2.93 -6.07
N ALA A 121 3.17 4.01 -5.61
CA ALA A 121 3.28 5.34 -6.17
C ALA A 121 4.32 6.14 -5.38
N GLY A 122 5.18 6.88 -6.07
CA GLY A 122 6.21 7.69 -5.45
C GLY A 122 6.28 9.08 -6.06
N TRP A 123 6.57 10.06 -5.21
CA TRP A 123 6.76 11.46 -5.55
C TRP A 123 8.10 11.92 -4.99
N GLY A 124 8.86 12.65 -5.79
CA GLY A 124 10.07 13.31 -5.32
C GLY A 124 9.78 14.54 -4.44
N PRO A 125 10.82 15.15 -3.87
CA PRO A 125 10.70 16.36 -3.05
C PRO A 125 9.90 17.47 -3.76
N GLY A 126 8.87 17.99 -3.09
CA GLY A 126 8.06 19.11 -3.56
C GLY A 126 7.14 18.82 -4.76
N GLN A 127 6.95 17.55 -5.14
CA GLN A 127 6.00 17.18 -6.20
C GLN A 127 4.55 17.06 -5.70
N LEU A 128 4.34 17.01 -4.39
CA LEU A 128 3.03 17.06 -3.72
C LEU A 128 2.90 18.31 -2.85
#